data_AF-A0A964QTT0-F1
#
_entry.id   AF-A0A964QTT0-F1
#
_cell.length_a   1.000
_cell.length_b   1.000
_cell.length_c   1.000
_cell.angle_alpha   90.00
_cell.angle_beta   90.00
_cell.angle_gamma   90.00
#
_symmetry.space_group_name_H-M   'P 1'
#
loop_
_entity.id
_entity.type
_entity.pdbx_description
1 polymer ?
#
loop_
_entity_poly.entity_id
_entity_poly.type
_entity_poly.pdbx_seq_one_letter_code
_entity_poly.pdbx_strand_id
1 'polypeptide(L)'
;MEKNEKKQRQWKEKITELRNIKDIDNHPIEEGILETVAALNLLGFNTFQSCDGETNGLSPFVQCKADNEPSDVYVGERELKERLIRERSISPGSIDRNSPDYDHGIFVDLEGDARDELFNKKAEETEDFKLWNERTEILGEKLKKIVGDFYASNPLSGGDSGVTVQVEFPYRTDEHKKYPAIRNIFEVEVPYAGIRTEGGYPSKEDAAAFLLRAQLEMKRFTEFLKEKFY
;
A
#
# COMPACT_ATOMS: atom_id res chain seq x y z
N MET A 1 -24.20 -11.17 -23.50
CA MET A 1 -24.95 -10.19 -22.67
C MET A 1 -24.87 -10.56 -21.19
N GLU A 2 -25.27 -11.76 -20.79
CA GLU A 2 -25.26 -12.21 -19.37
C GLU A 2 -23.90 -12.07 -18.63
N LYS A 3 -22.78 -12.35 -19.31
CA LYS A 3 -21.42 -12.18 -18.73
C LYS A 3 -21.11 -10.72 -18.35
N ASN A 4 -21.53 -9.75 -19.16
CA ASN A 4 -21.28 -8.32 -18.88
C ASN A 4 -22.17 -7.83 -17.74
N GLU A 5 -23.43 -8.26 -17.69
CA GLU A 5 -24.34 -7.91 -16.60
C GLU A 5 -23.84 -8.44 -15.25
N LYS A 6 -23.34 -9.68 -15.22
CA LYS A 6 -22.72 -10.25 -14.01
C LYS A 6 -21.52 -9.43 -13.54
N LYS A 7 -20.60 -9.07 -14.46
CA LYS A 7 -19.42 -8.27 -14.13
C LYS A 7 -19.79 -6.86 -13.66
N GLN A 8 -20.79 -6.22 -14.29
CA GLN A 8 -21.30 -4.92 -13.86
C GLN A 8 -21.93 -4.97 -12.47
N ARG A 9 -22.62 -6.07 -12.15
CA ARG A 9 -23.16 -6.30 -10.81
C ARG A 9 -22.04 -6.45 -9.78
N GLN A 10 -21.04 -7.30 -10.05
CA GLN A 10 -19.87 -7.48 -9.18
C GLN A 10 -19.11 -6.17 -8.94
N TRP A 11 -18.98 -5.35 -9.99
CA TRP A 11 -18.37 -4.03 -9.89
C TRP A 11 -19.15 -3.10 -8.95
N LYS A 12 -20.47 -2.97 -9.15
CA LYS A 12 -21.34 -2.15 -8.30
C LYS A 12 -21.32 -2.62 -6.85
N GLU A 13 -21.41 -3.93 -6.62
CA GLU A 13 -21.34 -4.53 -5.29
C GLU A 13 -20.01 -4.20 -4.61
N LYS A 14 -18.87 -4.34 -5.31
CA LYS A 14 -17.55 -4.02 -4.76
C LYS A 14 -17.40 -2.54 -4.44
N ILE A 15 -17.88 -1.63 -5.28
CA ILE A 15 -17.86 -0.19 -5.01
C ILE A 15 -18.70 0.14 -3.77
N THR A 16 -19.89 -0.44 -3.64
CA THR A 16 -20.75 -0.25 -2.46
C THR A 16 -20.10 -0.78 -1.19
N GLU A 17 -19.46 -1.94 -1.25
CA GLU A 17 -18.69 -2.51 -0.14
C GLU A 17 -17.56 -1.56 0.29
N LEU A 18 -16.71 -1.14 -0.64
CA LEU A 18 -15.54 -0.29 -0.36
C LEU A 18 -15.91 1.08 0.19
N ARG A 19 -17.03 1.68 -0.23
CA ARG A 19 -17.52 2.97 0.33
C ARG A 19 -17.91 2.90 1.81
N ASN A 20 -18.18 1.71 2.32
CA ASN A 20 -18.51 1.52 3.73
C ASN A 20 -17.27 1.21 4.58
N ILE A 21 -16.12 0.94 3.96
CA ILE A 21 -14.85 0.79 4.65
C ILE A 21 -14.33 2.17 5.01
N LYS A 22 -13.83 2.30 6.24
CA LYS A 22 -13.24 3.53 6.75
C LYS A 22 -11.90 3.24 7.42
N ASP A 23 -11.01 4.22 7.38
CA ASP A 23 -9.75 4.17 8.11
C ASP A 23 -9.95 4.34 9.63
N ILE A 24 -8.84 4.38 10.37
CA ILE A 24 -8.84 4.54 11.84
C ILE A 24 -9.40 5.90 12.28
N ASP A 25 -9.36 6.90 11.39
CA ASP A 25 -9.89 8.25 11.60
C ASP A 25 -11.32 8.40 11.05
N ASN A 26 -11.96 7.28 10.68
CA ASN A 26 -13.33 7.20 10.17
C ASN A 26 -13.53 7.95 8.83
N HIS A 27 -12.47 8.11 8.04
CA HIS A 27 -12.53 8.58 6.67
C HIS A 27 -12.77 7.42 5.69
N PRO A 28 -13.67 7.57 4.70
CA PRO A 28 -13.84 6.59 3.64
C PRO A 28 -12.67 6.65 2.64
N ILE A 29 -12.54 5.62 1.80
CA ILE A 29 -11.64 5.64 0.64
C ILE A 29 -12.00 6.82 -0.28
N GLU A 30 -10.99 7.55 -0.76
CA GLU A 30 -11.16 8.72 -1.60
C GLU A 30 -11.78 8.37 -2.96
N GLU A 31 -12.77 9.14 -3.40
CA GLU A 31 -13.53 8.85 -4.64
C GLU A 31 -12.63 8.86 -5.89
N GLY A 32 -11.52 9.63 -5.87
CA GLY A 32 -10.54 9.69 -6.95
C GLY A 32 -9.77 8.37 -7.18
N ILE A 33 -9.70 7.49 -6.18
CA ILE A 33 -8.95 6.22 -6.25
C ILE A 33 -9.80 4.97 -5.99
N LEU A 34 -11.03 5.14 -5.49
CA LEU A 34 -11.98 4.08 -5.17
C LEU A 34 -12.17 3.05 -6.29
N GLU A 35 -12.32 3.51 -7.54
CA GLU A 35 -12.49 2.60 -8.69
C GLU A 35 -11.24 1.77 -8.97
N THR A 36 -10.04 2.33 -8.77
CA THR A 36 -8.78 1.57 -8.91
C THR A 36 -8.70 0.48 -7.85
N VAL A 37 -9.02 0.82 -6.60
CA VAL A 37 -9.08 -0.14 -5.49
C VAL A 37 -10.07 -1.26 -5.81
N ALA A 38 -11.27 -0.92 -6.31
CA ALA A 38 -12.27 -1.91 -6.71
C ALA A 38 -11.78 -2.83 -7.83
N ALA A 39 -11.16 -2.26 -8.87
CA ALA A 39 -10.63 -3.03 -10.00
C ALA A 39 -9.56 -4.03 -9.56
N LEU A 40 -8.61 -3.59 -8.73
CA LEU A 40 -7.54 -4.44 -8.20
C LEU A 40 -8.11 -5.59 -7.34
N ASN A 41 -9.05 -5.30 -6.44
CA ASN A 41 -9.73 -6.33 -5.65
C ASN A 41 -10.45 -7.37 -6.53
N LEU A 42 -11.14 -6.92 -7.57
CA LEU A 42 -11.84 -7.80 -8.50
C LEU A 42 -10.90 -8.64 -9.38
N LEU A 43 -9.67 -8.17 -9.59
CA LEU A 43 -8.59 -8.92 -10.24
C LEU A 43 -7.83 -9.86 -9.28
N GLY A 44 -8.22 -9.90 -8.00
CA GLY A 44 -7.63 -10.79 -7.00
C GLY A 44 -6.42 -10.22 -6.26
N PHE A 45 -6.23 -8.90 -6.29
CA PHE A 45 -5.23 -8.22 -5.46
C PHE A 45 -5.89 -7.74 -4.17
N ASN A 46 -5.37 -8.17 -3.02
CA ASN A 46 -5.84 -7.66 -1.74
C ASN A 46 -5.21 -6.29 -1.45
N THR A 47 -6.01 -5.24 -1.58
CA THR A 47 -5.62 -3.86 -1.28
C THR A 47 -5.81 -3.58 0.21
N PHE A 48 -4.85 -2.91 0.86
CA PHE A 48 -4.98 -2.58 2.29
C PHE A 48 -4.73 -1.10 2.62
N GLN A 49 -4.20 -0.32 1.68
CA GLN A 49 -4.04 1.14 1.84
C GLN A 49 -4.10 1.81 0.46
N SER A 50 -4.60 3.04 0.41
CA SER A 50 -4.60 3.88 -0.78
C SER A 50 -4.54 5.36 -0.40
N CYS A 51 -4.17 6.21 -1.35
CA CYS A 51 -4.32 7.66 -1.25
C CYS A 51 -4.47 8.21 -2.67
N ASP A 52 -5.30 9.23 -2.87
CA ASP A 52 -5.45 9.90 -4.17
C ASP A 52 -4.44 11.05 -4.38
N GLY A 53 -3.55 11.29 -3.41
CA GLY A 53 -2.49 12.29 -3.42
C GLY A 53 -2.83 13.64 -2.78
N GLU A 54 -4.04 13.84 -2.24
CA GLU A 54 -4.46 15.15 -1.70
C GLU A 54 -3.73 15.55 -0.41
N THR A 55 -3.43 14.62 0.49
CA THR A 55 -3.11 14.98 1.89
C THR A 55 -1.69 15.49 2.12
N ASN A 56 -0.74 15.25 1.21
CA ASN A 56 0.68 15.61 1.42
C ASN A 56 1.47 15.95 0.14
N GLY A 57 0.79 16.19 -0.99
CA GLY A 57 1.47 16.34 -2.28
C GLY A 57 2.17 15.06 -2.74
N LEU A 58 1.72 13.92 -2.19
CA LEU A 58 2.12 12.60 -2.66
C LEU A 58 1.38 12.29 -3.96
N SER A 59 1.93 11.38 -4.74
CA SER A 59 1.23 10.85 -5.90
C SER A 59 0.09 9.90 -5.45
N PRO A 60 -0.93 9.70 -6.30
CA PRO A 60 -1.92 8.67 -6.04
C PRO A 60 -1.26 7.30 -5.97
N PHE A 61 -1.68 6.49 -5.00
CA PHE A 61 -1.16 5.14 -4.82
C PHE A 61 -2.19 4.14 -4.31
N VAL A 62 -1.99 2.87 -4.68
CA VAL A 62 -2.68 1.74 -4.06
C VAL A 62 -1.64 0.71 -3.61
N GLN A 63 -1.75 0.30 -2.36
CA GLN A 63 -0.89 -0.68 -1.72
C GLN A 63 -1.61 -2.02 -1.59
N CYS A 64 -0.95 -3.08 -2.05
CA CYS A 64 -1.49 -4.44 -2.05
C CYS A 64 -0.54 -5.41 -1.34
N LYS A 65 -1.08 -6.50 -0.81
CA LYS A 65 -0.32 -7.59 -0.18
C LYS A 65 -1.04 -8.94 -0.32
N ALA A 66 -0.40 -10.06 0.03
CA ALA A 66 -1.12 -11.34 0.12
C ALA A 66 -2.05 -11.38 1.34
N ASP A 67 -3.12 -12.16 1.24
CA ASP A 67 -4.02 -12.42 2.36
C ASP A 67 -3.34 -13.17 3.50
N ASN A 68 -3.92 -13.06 4.70
CA ASN A 68 -3.51 -13.77 5.91
C ASN A 68 -2.05 -13.48 6.28
N GLU A 69 -1.70 -12.19 6.37
CA GLU A 69 -0.42 -11.76 6.94
C GLU A 69 -0.30 -12.29 8.39
N PRO A 70 0.78 -13.01 8.73
CA PRO A 70 0.96 -13.50 10.08
C PRO A 70 1.24 -12.35 11.05
N SER A 71 0.78 -12.49 12.29
CA SER A 71 1.00 -11.48 13.33
C SER A 71 2.46 -11.35 13.76
N ASP A 72 3.23 -12.44 13.61
CA ASP A 72 4.61 -12.55 14.06
C ASP A 72 5.52 -12.68 12.83
N VAL A 73 6.43 -11.73 12.68
CA VAL A 73 7.44 -11.72 11.61
C VAL A 73 8.65 -12.56 12.03
N TYR A 74 9.05 -12.48 13.30
CA TYR A 74 10.25 -13.16 13.81
C TYR A 74 9.94 -14.21 14.89
N VAL A 75 10.79 -15.24 14.96
CA VAL A 75 10.74 -16.24 16.03
C VAL A 75 11.00 -15.56 17.39
N GLY A 76 10.06 -15.71 18.33
CA GLY A 76 10.15 -15.14 19.67
C GLY A 76 9.61 -13.71 19.80
N GLU A 77 9.03 -13.15 18.75
CA GLU A 77 8.52 -11.77 18.73
C GLU A 77 7.37 -11.56 19.73
N ARG A 78 6.44 -12.51 19.82
CA ARG A 78 5.30 -12.42 20.74
C ARG A 78 5.77 -12.40 22.19
N GLU A 79 6.63 -13.34 22.57
CA GLU A 79 7.18 -13.44 23.92
C GLU A 79 7.97 -12.18 24.31
N LEU A 80 8.67 -11.60 23.33
CA LEU A 80 9.37 -10.34 23.50
C LEU A 80 8.40 -9.18 23.74
N LYS A 81 7.37 -9.02 22.91
CA LYS A 81 6.37 -7.96 23.08
C LYS A 81 5.67 -8.08 24.43
N GLU A 82 5.28 -9.29 24.82
CA GLU A 82 4.71 -9.56 26.15
C GLU A 82 5.66 -9.19 27.30
N ARG A 83 6.96 -9.47 27.14
CA ARG A 83 7.98 -9.06 28.12
C ARG A 83 8.08 -7.54 28.22
N LEU A 84 8.17 -6.85 27.09
CA LEU A 84 8.27 -5.38 27.05
C LEU A 84 7.01 -4.71 27.64
N ILE A 85 5.82 -5.25 27.37
CA ILE A 85 4.56 -4.80 27.97
C ILE A 85 4.63 -4.89 29.49
N ARG A 86 5.09 -6.03 30.04
CA ARG A 86 5.25 -6.22 31.50
C ARG A 86 6.30 -5.30 32.11
N GLU A 87 7.47 -5.19 31.48
CA GLU A 87 8.58 -4.36 31.99
C GLU A 87 8.21 -2.88 32.06
N ARG A 88 7.38 -2.41 31.13
CA ARG A 88 6.96 -1.01 31.03
C ARG A 88 5.62 -0.74 31.69
N SER A 89 4.97 -1.76 32.25
CA SER A 89 3.61 -1.68 32.80
C SER A 89 2.61 -1.07 31.79
N ILE A 90 2.76 -1.42 30.51
CA ILE A 90 1.84 -1.00 29.45
C ILE A 90 0.50 -1.72 29.65
N SER A 91 -0.60 -0.98 29.61
CA SER A 91 -1.94 -1.58 29.67
C SER A 91 -2.22 -2.34 28.37
N PRO A 92 -2.79 -3.57 28.39
CA PRO A 92 -3.24 -4.23 27.17
C PRO A 92 -4.18 -3.36 26.32
N GLY A 93 -5.01 -2.53 26.98
CA GLY A 93 -5.91 -1.61 26.31
C GLY A 93 -5.23 -0.47 25.56
N SER A 94 -3.97 -0.11 25.88
CA SER A 94 -3.27 0.97 25.16
C SER A 94 -2.64 0.54 23.85
N ILE A 95 -2.60 -0.77 23.57
CA ILE A 95 -2.05 -1.32 22.32
C ILE A 95 -3.11 -2.04 21.47
N ASP A 96 -4.32 -2.26 22.00
CA ASP A 96 -5.46 -2.76 21.25
C ASP A 96 -6.15 -1.61 20.49
N ARG A 97 -6.11 -1.62 19.17
CA ARG A 97 -6.71 -0.58 18.31
C ARG A 97 -8.22 -0.43 18.46
N ASN A 98 -8.90 -1.41 19.03
CA ASN A 98 -10.35 -1.36 19.28
C ASN A 98 -10.69 -0.88 20.70
N SER A 99 -9.67 -0.68 21.53
CA SER A 99 -9.85 -0.21 22.90
C SER A 99 -10.02 1.31 22.93
N PRO A 100 -10.91 1.86 23.78
CA PRO A 100 -11.01 3.30 23.99
C PRO A 100 -9.73 3.90 24.60
N ASP A 101 -8.88 3.07 25.20
CA ASP A 101 -7.60 3.47 25.79
C ASP A 101 -6.43 3.40 24.80
N TYR A 102 -6.69 3.09 23.52
CA TYR A 102 -5.65 2.95 22.49
C TYR A 102 -4.76 4.19 22.42
N ASP A 103 -3.46 3.98 22.49
CA ASP A 103 -2.46 5.01 22.32
C ASP A 103 -1.52 4.61 21.18
N HIS A 104 -1.61 5.35 20.08
CA HIS A 104 -0.80 5.11 18.90
C HIS A 104 0.70 5.24 19.17
N GLY A 105 1.11 6.20 20.02
CA GLY A 105 2.51 6.41 20.37
C GLY A 105 3.08 5.22 21.13
N ILE A 106 2.36 4.75 22.16
CA ILE A 106 2.76 3.57 22.93
C ILE A 106 2.87 2.33 22.05
N PHE A 107 1.90 2.11 21.14
CA PHE A 107 1.95 1.01 20.20
C PHE A 107 3.18 1.09 19.29
N VAL A 108 3.45 2.26 18.70
CA VAL A 108 4.60 2.47 17.80
C VAL A 108 5.93 2.26 18.54
N ASP A 109 6.06 2.77 19.77
CA ASP A 109 7.26 2.59 20.59
C ASP A 109 7.48 1.12 20.93
N LEU A 110 6.44 0.41 21.37
CA LEU A 110 6.53 -1.03 21.68
C LEU A 110 6.96 -1.86 20.45
N GLU A 111 6.33 -1.62 19.30
CA GLU A 111 6.68 -2.27 18.03
C GLU A 111 8.12 -1.94 17.62
N GLY A 112 8.53 -0.68 17.77
CA GLY A 112 9.88 -0.21 17.49
C GLY A 112 10.93 -0.93 18.33
N ASP A 113 10.73 -0.99 19.65
CA ASP A 113 11.66 -1.62 20.58
C ASP A 113 11.73 -3.14 20.41
N ALA A 114 10.59 -3.80 20.21
CA ALA A 114 10.56 -5.24 19.93
C ALA A 114 11.37 -5.55 18.66
N ARG A 115 11.14 -4.78 17.60
CA ARG A 115 11.86 -4.90 16.33
C ARG A 115 13.35 -4.66 16.51
N ASP A 116 13.76 -3.60 17.21
CA ASP A 116 15.16 -3.26 17.41
C ASP A 116 15.90 -4.37 18.17
N GLU A 117 15.26 -4.98 19.18
CA GLU A 117 15.86 -6.09 19.92
C GLU A 117 15.95 -7.37 19.09
N LEU A 118 14.89 -7.75 18.36
CA LEU A 118 14.91 -8.92 17.46
C LEU A 118 15.99 -8.77 16.38
N PHE A 119 16.12 -7.56 15.83
CA PHE A 119 17.14 -7.23 14.85
C PHE A 119 18.55 -7.37 15.44
N ASN A 120 18.81 -6.81 16.62
CA ASN A 120 20.11 -6.92 17.29
C ASN A 120 20.48 -8.38 17.61
N LYS A 121 19.48 -9.22 17.86
CA LYS A 121 19.63 -10.66 18.06
C LYS A 121 19.79 -11.45 16.75
N LYS A 122 19.60 -10.81 15.59
CA LYS A 122 19.50 -11.46 14.28
C LYS A 122 18.47 -12.59 14.31
N ALA A 123 17.31 -12.31 14.89
CA ALA A 123 16.22 -13.27 14.98
C ALA A 123 15.83 -13.75 13.57
N GLU A 124 15.53 -15.04 13.46
CA GLU A 124 15.07 -15.62 12.21
C GLU A 124 13.61 -15.24 11.96
N GLU A 125 13.27 -15.00 10.70
CA GLU A 125 11.87 -14.87 10.27
C GLU A 125 11.11 -16.19 10.50
N THR A 126 9.83 -16.09 10.86
CA THR A 126 8.95 -17.26 10.97
C THR A 126 8.70 -17.89 9.61
N GLU A 127 8.44 -19.20 9.58
CA GLU A 127 8.15 -19.90 8.31
C GLU A 127 6.86 -19.38 7.66
N ASP A 128 5.84 -19.10 8.46
CA ASP A 128 4.57 -18.54 7.99
C ASP A 128 4.79 -17.18 7.32
N PHE A 129 5.65 -16.34 7.90
CA PHE A 129 6.01 -15.04 7.32
C PHE A 129 6.76 -15.19 6.00
N LYS A 130 7.74 -16.09 5.90
CA LYS A 130 8.45 -16.36 4.63
C LYS A 130 7.50 -16.80 3.53
N LEU A 131 6.60 -17.74 3.83
CA LEU A 131 5.59 -18.22 2.88
C LEU A 131 4.59 -17.14 2.48
N TRP A 132 4.21 -16.27 3.41
CA TRP A 132 3.37 -15.10 3.11
C TRP A 132 4.13 -14.08 2.24
N ASN A 133 5.40 -13.85 2.53
CA ASN A 133 6.25 -12.93 1.79
C ASN A 133 6.43 -13.38 0.33
N GLU A 134 6.72 -14.67 0.09
CA GLU A 134 6.82 -15.27 -1.25
C GLU A 134 5.50 -15.12 -2.04
N ARG A 135 4.35 -15.40 -1.41
CA ARG A 135 3.03 -15.19 -2.03
C ARG A 135 2.83 -13.74 -2.43
N THR A 136 3.32 -12.81 -1.62
CA THR A 136 3.23 -11.39 -1.90
C THR A 136 4.15 -10.96 -3.04
N GLU A 137 5.35 -11.53 -3.16
CA GLU A 137 6.24 -11.30 -4.33
C GLU A 137 5.59 -11.75 -5.64
N ILE A 138 4.98 -12.93 -5.63
CA ILE A 138 4.25 -13.48 -6.78
C ILE A 138 3.11 -12.53 -7.20
N LEU A 139 2.41 -11.91 -6.24
CA LEU A 139 1.38 -10.92 -6.56
C LEU A 139 1.99 -9.66 -7.18
N GLY A 140 3.10 -9.15 -6.64
CA GLY A 140 3.78 -7.98 -7.20
C GLY A 140 4.25 -8.20 -8.64
N GLU A 141 4.80 -9.39 -8.95
CA GLU A 141 5.20 -9.73 -10.33
C GLU A 141 4.00 -9.82 -11.29
N LYS A 142 2.84 -10.30 -10.81
CA LYS A 142 1.60 -10.25 -11.60
C LYS A 142 1.18 -8.80 -11.86
N LEU A 143 1.29 -7.92 -10.87
CA LEU A 143 0.93 -6.52 -11.05
C LEU A 143 1.89 -5.79 -11.99
N LYS A 144 3.20 -6.04 -11.88
CA LYS A 144 4.21 -5.54 -12.84
C LYS A 144 3.83 -5.89 -14.27
N LYS A 145 3.40 -7.14 -14.51
CA LYS A 145 2.93 -7.56 -15.83
C LYS A 145 1.71 -6.78 -16.29
N ILE A 146 0.74 -6.53 -15.40
CA ILE A 146 -0.47 -5.74 -15.72
C ILE A 146 -0.09 -4.29 -16.08
N VAL A 147 0.81 -3.66 -15.33
CA VAL A 147 1.32 -2.32 -15.64
C VAL A 147 2.10 -2.30 -16.95
N GLY A 148 2.90 -3.34 -17.22
CA GLY A 148 3.57 -3.52 -18.52
C GLY A 148 2.58 -3.63 -19.68
N ASP A 149 1.52 -4.44 -19.51
CA ASP A 149 0.44 -4.56 -20.50
C ASP A 149 -0.27 -3.21 -20.73
N PHE A 150 -0.50 -2.41 -19.68
CA PHE A 150 -1.13 -1.09 -19.77
C PHE A 150 -0.35 -0.15 -20.70
N TYR A 151 0.97 -0.06 -20.52
CA TYR A 151 1.82 0.77 -21.37
C TYR A 151 2.03 0.19 -22.76
N ALA A 152 2.01 -1.14 -22.92
CA ALA A 152 2.06 -1.77 -24.23
C ALA A 152 0.80 -1.49 -25.06
N SER A 153 -0.38 -1.42 -24.43
CA SER A 153 -1.65 -1.10 -25.12
C SER A 153 -1.89 0.40 -25.30
N ASN A 154 -1.18 1.25 -24.55
CA ASN A 154 -1.33 2.70 -24.58
C ASN A 154 0.02 3.40 -24.82
N PRO A 155 0.57 3.38 -26.04
CA PRO A 155 1.88 3.99 -26.30
C PRO A 155 1.93 5.52 -26.09
N LEU A 156 0.76 6.19 -25.94
CA LEU A 156 0.65 7.61 -25.58
C LEU A 156 0.65 7.85 -24.06
N SER A 157 0.50 6.81 -23.23
CA SER A 157 0.62 6.93 -21.78
C SER A 157 2.09 6.89 -21.37
N GLY A 158 2.51 7.72 -20.41
CA GLY A 158 3.90 7.82 -19.94
C GLY A 158 4.82 8.76 -20.73
N GLY A 159 4.68 8.83 -22.06
CA GLY A 159 5.58 9.64 -22.92
C GLY A 159 5.31 11.15 -22.89
N ASP A 160 4.05 11.56 -22.99
CA ASP A 160 3.66 12.98 -23.10
C ASP A 160 3.39 13.64 -21.73
N SER A 161 3.09 12.85 -20.70
CA SER A 161 2.75 13.35 -19.36
C SER A 161 3.96 13.45 -18.41
N GLY A 162 5.08 12.79 -18.73
CA GLY A 162 6.24 12.66 -17.83
C GLY A 162 5.92 11.90 -16.54
N VAL A 163 4.85 11.08 -16.56
CA VAL A 163 4.22 10.47 -15.39
C VAL A 163 3.85 9.04 -15.76
N THR A 164 4.33 8.07 -14.98
CA THR A 164 4.13 6.64 -15.25
C THR A 164 3.66 5.89 -14.02
N VAL A 165 2.71 4.97 -14.13
CA VAL A 165 2.39 4.01 -13.09
C VAL A 165 3.54 3.02 -12.94
N GLN A 166 3.99 2.79 -11.72
CA GLN A 166 5.05 1.85 -11.38
C GLN A 166 4.59 0.90 -10.29
N VAL A 167 5.22 -0.27 -10.23
CA VAL A 167 5.04 -1.21 -9.13
C VAL A 167 6.32 -1.17 -8.33
N GLU A 168 6.29 -0.40 -7.25
CA GLU A 168 7.43 -0.33 -6.35
C GLU A 168 7.35 -1.44 -5.34
N PHE A 169 8.43 -2.21 -5.20
CA PHE A 169 8.63 -3.07 -4.05
C PHE A 169 9.48 -2.22 -3.12
N PRO A 170 8.95 -1.70 -1.99
CA PRO A 170 9.71 -0.92 -1.05
C PRO A 170 10.85 -1.81 -0.58
N TYR A 171 12.01 -1.58 -1.19
CA TYR A 171 13.19 -2.41 -0.99
C TYR A 171 13.68 -2.25 0.45
N ARG A 172 14.22 -3.35 0.98
CA ARG A 172 15.22 -3.36 2.06
C ARG A 172 16.37 -2.41 1.68
N THR A 173 16.33 -1.15 2.11
CA THR A 173 17.47 -0.24 1.94
C THR A 173 18.18 -0.08 3.26
N ASP A 174 19.12 -0.98 3.52
CA ASP A 174 20.30 -0.62 4.30
C ASP A 174 21.18 0.21 3.36
N GLU A 175 21.42 1.49 3.63
CA GLU A 175 22.76 1.90 4.09
C GLU A 175 22.78 3.13 4.99
N HIS A 176 21.68 3.90 5.12
CA HIS A 176 21.69 5.17 5.89
C HIS A 176 20.62 5.34 6.98
N LYS A 177 19.81 4.31 7.25
CA LYS A 177 18.94 4.13 8.43
C LYS A 177 18.31 2.76 8.28
N LYS A 178 19.08 1.76 8.71
CA LYS A 178 18.96 0.33 8.37
C LYS A 178 17.76 -0.30 9.08
N TYR A 179 16.61 -0.37 8.41
CA TYR A 179 15.42 -1.01 8.96
C TYR A 179 14.77 -1.90 7.91
N PRO A 180 14.68 -3.22 8.13
CA PRO A 180 13.76 -4.06 7.38
C PRO A 180 12.35 -3.87 7.96
N ALA A 181 11.64 -2.84 7.52
CA ALA A 181 10.19 -2.96 7.42
C ALA A 181 9.95 -3.90 6.24
N ILE A 182 10.00 -5.21 6.47
CA ILE A 182 9.59 -6.17 5.45
C ILE A 182 8.09 -6.02 5.34
N ARG A 183 7.71 -5.23 4.35
CA ARG A 183 6.39 -5.30 3.82
C ARG A 183 6.61 -5.38 2.33
N ASN A 184 6.32 -6.52 1.71
CA ASN A 184 6.14 -6.57 0.25
C ASN A 184 4.81 -5.86 -0.10
N ILE A 185 4.69 -4.62 0.34
CA ILE A 185 3.64 -3.74 -0.11
C ILE A 185 4.08 -3.30 -1.47
N PHE A 186 3.45 -3.73 -2.54
CA PHE A 186 3.72 -3.04 -3.79
C PHE A 186 2.82 -1.83 -3.93
N GLU A 187 3.47 -0.70 -4.20
CA GLU A 187 2.81 0.58 -4.40
C GLU A 187 2.61 0.79 -5.90
N VAL A 188 1.36 1.00 -6.30
CA VAL A 188 1.03 1.50 -7.63
C VAL A 188 1.20 3.01 -7.61
N GLU A 189 2.42 3.50 -7.66
CA GLU A 189 2.70 4.93 -7.62
C GLU A 189 2.85 5.50 -9.02
N VAL A 190 2.50 6.77 -9.18
CA VAL A 190 3.10 7.60 -10.22
C VAL A 190 4.31 8.31 -9.59
N PRO A 191 5.57 7.98 -9.90
CA PRO A 191 6.68 8.60 -9.21
C PRO A 191 6.72 10.09 -9.51
N TYR A 192 7.13 10.86 -8.51
CA TYR A 192 7.50 12.26 -8.67
C TYR A 192 8.76 12.37 -9.54
N ALA A 193 8.60 12.22 -10.85
CA ALA A 193 9.70 12.29 -11.81
C ALA A 193 10.23 13.74 -11.89
N GLY A 194 11.24 14.05 -11.08
CA GLY A 194 12.23 15.05 -11.45
C GLY A 194 11.86 16.53 -11.31
N ILE A 195 11.33 16.95 -10.16
CA ILE A 195 11.53 18.35 -9.71
C ILE A 195 12.29 18.39 -8.39
N ARG A 196 13.32 17.56 -8.26
CA ARG A 196 14.55 18.06 -7.64
C ARG A 196 15.34 18.69 -8.77
N THR A 197 15.02 19.95 -9.07
CA THR A 197 16.05 20.78 -9.70
C THR A 197 17.22 20.85 -8.74
N GLU A 198 18.44 21.09 -9.22
CA GLU A 198 19.60 21.33 -8.36
C GLU A 198 19.38 22.50 -7.35
N GLY A 199 18.23 23.20 -7.41
CA GLY A 199 17.86 24.36 -6.59
C GLY A 199 16.70 24.20 -5.58
N GLY A 200 16.10 23.01 -5.36
CA GLY A 200 15.13 22.82 -4.25
C GLY A 200 13.83 22.08 -4.59
N TYR A 201 12.85 22.21 -3.69
CA TYR A 201 11.51 21.63 -3.84
C TYR A 201 10.76 22.30 -5.02
N PRO A 202 9.88 21.55 -5.71
CA PRO A 202 8.97 22.13 -6.71
C PRO A 202 8.18 23.32 -6.15
N SER A 203 7.83 24.27 -7.03
CA SER A 203 6.82 25.26 -6.67
C SER A 203 5.49 24.57 -6.33
N LYS A 204 4.62 25.24 -5.58
CA LYS A 204 3.29 24.69 -5.26
C LYS A 204 2.48 24.45 -6.54
N GLU A 205 2.65 25.32 -7.53
CA GLU A 205 2.04 25.22 -8.85
C GLU A 205 2.52 23.97 -9.61
N ASP A 206 3.83 23.69 -9.55
CA ASP A 206 4.39 22.48 -10.19
C ASP A 206 3.94 21.19 -9.49
N ALA A 207 3.84 21.21 -8.16
CA ALA A 207 3.34 20.09 -7.38
C ALA A 207 1.86 19.80 -7.69
N ALA A 208 1.01 20.84 -7.77
CA ALA A 208 -0.40 20.69 -8.13
C ALA A 208 -0.58 20.20 -9.57
N ALA A 209 0.21 20.74 -10.52
CA ALA A 209 0.18 20.30 -11.91
C ALA A 209 0.65 18.84 -12.06
N PHE A 210 1.67 18.46 -11.31
CA PHE A 210 2.13 17.07 -11.25
C PHE A 210 1.05 16.14 -10.69
N LEU A 211 0.44 16.50 -9.55
CA LEU A 211 -0.63 15.69 -8.94
C LEU A 211 -1.79 15.47 -9.90
N LEU A 212 -2.22 16.51 -10.61
CA LEU A 212 -3.29 16.39 -11.60
C LEU A 212 -2.92 15.41 -12.74
N ARG A 213 -1.67 15.45 -13.22
CA ARG A 213 -1.18 14.49 -14.22
C ARG A 213 -1.14 13.07 -13.67
N ALA A 214 -0.71 12.91 -12.42
CA ALA A 214 -0.65 11.62 -11.73
C ALA A 214 -2.05 11.02 -11.52
N GLN A 215 -3.02 11.82 -11.08
CA GLN A 215 -4.43 11.41 -10.95
C GLN A 215 -5.05 11.04 -12.29
N LEU A 216 -4.72 11.79 -13.36
CA LEU A 216 -5.20 11.46 -14.71
C LEU A 216 -4.61 10.14 -15.22
N GLU A 217 -3.33 9.89 -14.98
CA GLU A 217 -2.67 8.64 -15.37
C GLU A 217 -3.22 7.45 -14.57
N MET A 218 -3.43 7.62 -13.26
CA MET A 218 -4.10 6.63 -12.43
C MET A 218 -5.50 6.32 -12.97
N LYS A 219 -6.29 7.33 -13.34
CA LYS A 219 -7.62 7.14 -13.94
C LYS A 219 -7.57 6.37 -15.26
N ARG A 220 -6.58 6.64 -16.12
CA ARG A 220 -6.36 5.85 -17.36
C ARG A 220 -6.04 4.39 -17.04
N PHE A 221 -5.20 4.17 -16.04
CA PHE A 221 -4.91 2.83 -15.55
C PHE A 221 -6.17 2.14 -15.00
N THR A 222 -7.02 2.84 -14.26
CA THR A 222 -8.33 2.33 -13.80
C THR A 222 -9.20 1.85 -14.95
N GLU A 223 -9.33 2.63 -16.03
CA GLU A 223 -10.12 2.24 -17.20
C GLU A 223 -9.54 1.01 -17.90
N PHE A 224 -8.21 0.93 -18.01
CA PHE A 224 -7.54 -0.28 -18.51
C PHE A 224 -7.82 -1.52 -17.63
N LEU A 225 -7.77 -1.38 -16.30
CA LEU A 225 -8.11 -2.46 -15.38
C LEU A 225 -9.57 -2.89 -15.50
N LYS A 226 -10.49 -1.92 -15.71
CA LYS A 226 -11.90 -2.20 -15.98
C LYS A 226 -12.04 -3.04 -17.24
N GLU A 227 -11.37 -2.69 -18.34
CA GLU A 227 -11.40 -3.49 -19.59
C GLU A 227 -10.84 -4.90 -19.40
N LYS A 228 -9.78 -5.07 -18.61
CA LYS A 228 -9.24 -6.40 -18.25
C LYS A 228 -10.22 -7.22 -17.41
N PHE A 229 -10.99 -6.57 -16.53
CA PHE A 229 -12.00 -7.22 -15.73
C PHE A 229 -13.27 -7.54 -16.53
N TYR A 230 -13.75 -6.63 -17.39
CA TYR A 230 -14.94 -6.74 -18.25
C TYR A 230 -14.78 -7.74 -19.41
#